data_AF-A0A655JNR7-F1
#
_entry.id   AF-A0A655JNR7-F1
#
_cell.length_a   1.000
_cell.length_b   1.000
_cell.length_c   1.000
_cell.angle_alpha   90.00
_cell.angle_beta   90.00
_cell.angle_gamma   90.00
#
_symmetry.space_group_name_H-M   'P 1'
#
loop_
_entity.id
_entity.type
_entity.pdbx_description
1 polymer ?
#
loop_
_entity_poly.entity_id
_entity_poly.type
_entity_poly.pdbx_seq_one_letter_code
_entity_poly.pdbx_strand_id
1 'polypeptide(L)'
;MPVKPRRFTAKLSYRGRAFATVPIEVSSVEAGNADQFDTLTSDALGLVGVPAAVAVPCMTIPWQIAQKLHAVTAVLEEPKVNDRAHDLVDLQLLEGLLLDADLMPTRSACIAIFEARAQHPWPPRVATLPHWPLIYAGALEGLDHLELARTVDAAAQAVQRFVARIDRATKR
;
A
#
# COMPACT_ATOMS: atom_id res chain seq x y z
N MET A 1 -21.49 -10.55 -10.84
CA MET A 1 -20.15 -10.51 -11.48
C MET A 1 -19.34 -9.42 -10.81
N PRO A 2 -18.06 -9.64 -10.47
CA PRO A 2 -17.24 -8.58 -9.88
C PRO A 2 -17.11 -7.41 -10.85
N VAL A 3 -17.35 -6.19 -10.34
CA VAL A 3 -17.26 -4.96 -11.13
C VAL A 3 -15.78 -4.65 -11.38
N LYS A 4 -15.36 -4.66 -12.66
CA LYS A 4 -13.98 -4.34 -13.04
C LYS A 4 -13.63 -2.89 -12.66
N PRO A 5 -12.39 -2.63 -12.19
CA PRO A 5 -11.92 -1.27 -11.99
C PRO A 5 -12.03 -0.42 -13.26
N ARG A 6 -12.40 0.85 -13.10
CA ARG A 6 -12.49 1.82 -14.19
C ARG A 6 -11.30 2.76 -14.14
N ARG A 7 -10.59 2.90 -15.26
CA ARG A 7 -9.44 3.80 -15.39
C ARG A 7 -9.78 4.97 -16.30
N PHE A 8 -9.37 6.16 -15.89
CA PHE A 8 -9.47 7.38 -16.69
C PHE A 8 -8.38 8.37 -16.29
N THR A 9 -8.25 9.46 -17.03
CA THR A 9 -7.28 10.52 -16.72
C THR A 9 -8.01 11.82 -16.42
N ALA A 10 -7.63 12.47 -15.32
CA ALA A 10 -8.07 13.82 -15.02
C ALA A 10 -7.02 14.82 -15.53
N LYS A 11 -7.43 15.71 -16.43
CA LYS A 11 -6.62 16.85 -16.87
C LYS A 11 -6.89 18.01 -15.93
N LEU A 12 -5.86 18.44 -15.21
CA LEU A 12 -5.92 19.54 -14.27
C LEU A 12 -5.45 20.82 -14.96
N SER A 13 -6.23 21.88 -14.81
CA SER A 13 -5.83 23.24 -15.18
C SER A 13 -5.62 24.08 -13.93
N TYR A 14 -4.62 24.95 -13.96
CA TYR A 14 -4.37 25.93 -12.90
C TYR A 14 -4.32 27.32 -13.53
N ARG A 15 -5.14 28.25 -13.01
CA ARG A 15 -5.28 29.62 -13.52
C ARG A 15 -5.48 29.67 -15.06
N GLY A 16 -6.33 28.78 -15.57
CA GLY A 16 -6.68 28.69 -17.00
C GLY A 16 -5.63 28.04 -17.90
N ARG A 17 -4.50 27.55 -17.36
CA ARG A 17 -3.46 26.84 -18.13
C ARG A 17 -3.42 25.36 -17.77
N ALA A 18 -3.10 24.50 -18.74
CA ALA A 18 -2.86 23.09 -18.47
C ALA A 18 -1.70 22.95 -17.46
N PHE A 19 -1.90 22.13 -16.44
CA PHE A 19 -0.97 21.97 -15.32
C PHE A 19 -0.47 20.53 -15.21
N ALA A 20 -1.38 19.57 -15.06
CA ALA A 20 -1.01 18.16 -14.88
C ALA A 20 -2.09 17.23 -15.45
N THR A 21 -1.70 15.99 -15.74
CA THR A 21 -2.65 14.91 -16.04
C THR A 21 -2.43 13.80 -15.03
N VAL A 22 -3.48 13.44 -14.28
CA VAL A 22 -3.42 12.46 -13.21
C VAL A 22 -4.20 11.20 -13.60
N PRO A 23 -3.59 10.01 -13.56
CA PRO A 23 -4.32 8.76 -13.74
C PRO A 23 -5.22 8.51 -12.53
N ILE A 24 -6.46 8.11 -12.78
CA ILE A 24 -7.44 7.76 -11.75
C ILE A 24 -7.94 6.34 -12.02
N GLU A 25 -7.99 5.53 -10.97
CA GLU A 25 -8.63 4.23 -10.97
C GLU A 25 -9.74 4.22 -9.91
N VAL A 26 -10.93 3.75 -10.29
CA VAL A 26 -12.08 3.56 -9.40
C VAL A 26 -12.39 2.07 -9.35
N SER A 27 -12.28 1.50 -8.16
CA SER A 27 -12.50 0.07 -7.90
C SER A 27 -13.73 -0.14 -7.02
N SER A 28 -14.30 -1.35 -7.07
CA SER A 28 -15.35 -1.72 -6.13
C SER A 28 -14.78 -1.91 -4.72
N VAL A 29 -15.63 -1.69 -3.71
CA VAL A 29 -15.30 -1.98 -2.31
C VAL A 29 -15.09 -3.49 -2.17
N GLU A 30 -14.06 -3.87 -1.42
CA GLU A 30 -13.63 -5.26 -1.25
C GLU A 30 -13.57 -5.59 0.25
N ALA A 31 -14.13 -6.72 0.66
CA ALA A 31 -14.02 -7.25 2.03
C ALA A 31 -14.41 -6.28 3.18
N GLY A 32 -15.20 -5.23 2.91
CA GLY A 32 -15.54 -4.19 3.90
C GLY A 32 -14.43 -3.16 4.12
N ASN A 33 -13.44 -3.08 3.24
CA ASN A 33 -12.30 -2.15 3.36
C ASN A 33 -12.67 -0.65 3.30
N ALA A 34 -13.92 -0.33 3.01
CA ALA A 34 -14.45 1.04 2.98
C ALA A 34 -15.50 1.30 4.07
N ASP A 35 -15.76 0.34 4.96
CA ASP A 35 -16.72 0.50 6.07
C ASP A 35 -16.19 1.45 7.16
N GLN A 36 -14.86 1.61 7.21
CA GLN A 36 -14.15 2.56 8.06
C GLN A 36 -13.11 3.29 7.22
N PHE A 37 -12.81 4.53 7.60
CA PHE A 37 -11.80 5.35 6.93
C PHE A 37 -11.07 6.23 7.94
N ASP A 38 -9.79 6.47 7.67
CA ASP A 38 -9.01 7.48 8.35
C ASP A 38 -9.24 8.82 7.63
N THR A 39 -9.41 9.91 8.38
CA THR A 39 -9.53 11.24 7.77
C THR A 39 -8.16 11.89 7.77
N LEU A 40 -7.61 12.14 6.58
CA LEU A 40 -6.34 12.84 6.43
C LEU A 40 -6.57 14.29 6.03
N THR A 41 -5.80 15.18 6.63
CA THR A 41 -5.72 16.60 6.29
C THR A 41 -4.30 16.94 5.89
N SER A 42 -4.12 17.82 4.91
CA SER A 42 -2.81 18.29 4.49
C SER A 42 -2.84 19.79 4.23
N ASP A 43 -1.87 20.49 4.79
CA ASP A 43 -1.65 21.92 4.56
C ASP A 43 -0.73 22.19 3.36
N ALA A 44 -0.23 21.13 2.70
CA ALA A 44 0.74 21.24 1.61
C ALA A 44 0.21 22.08 0.44
N LEU A 45 -1.10 22.04 0.18
CA LEU A 45 -1.73 22.83 -0.88
C LEU A 45 -1.90 24.31 -0.50
N GLY A 46 -1.83 24.65 0.79
CA GLY A 46 -1.80 26.02 1.27
C GLY A 46 -0.60 26.79 0.71
N LEU A 47 0.55 26.12 0.54
CA LEU A 47 1.78 26.71 0.00
C LEU A 47 1.65 27.18 -1.46
N VAL A 48 0.69 26.62 -2.22
CA VAL A 48 0.42 27.00 -3.62
C VAL A 48 -0.83 27.87 -3.77
N GLY A 49 -1.36 28.39 -2.66
CA GLY A 49 -2.49 29.33 -2.65
C GLY A 49 -3.85 28.69 -2.86
N VAL A 50 -3.96 27.38 -2.64
CA VAL A 50 -5.24 26.68 -2.56
C VAL A 50 -5.72 26.76 -1.10
N PRO A 51 -6.94 27.24 -0.80
CA PRO A 51 -7.44 27.32 0.57
C PRO A 51 -7.31 25.97 1.29
N ALA A 52 -6.60 25.94 2.42
CA ALA A 52 -6.40 24.76 3.29
C ALA A 52 -7.64 24.53 4.18
N ALA A 53 -7.99 23.33 4.66
CA ALA A 53 -7.44 21.99 4.49
C ALA A 53 -8.58 21.07 3.99
N VAL A 54 -8.35 20.31 2.93
CA VAL A 54 -9.34 19.32 2.48
C VAL A 54 -9.19 18.08 3.35
N ALA A 55 -10.23 17.74 4.09
CA ALA A 55 -10.36 16.46 4.78
C ALA A 55 -10.67 15.38 3.74
N VAL A 56 -9.78 14.42 3.57
CA VAL A 56 -9.92 13.32 2.62
C VAL A 56 -10.10 12.02 3.38
N PRO A 57 -11.20 11.27 3.16
CA PRO A 57 -11.33 9.93 3.69
C PRO A 57 -10.37 8.99 2.95
N CYS A 58 -9.51 8.33 3.71
CA CYS A 58 -8.51 7.40 3.22
C CYS A 58 -8.74 6.02 3.82
N MET A 59 -8.36 4.98 3.06
CA MET A 59 -8.37 3.60 3.55
C MET A 59 -7.53 3.50 4.82
N THR A 60 -8.02 2.79 5.83
CA THR A 60 -7.29 2.66 7.10
C THR A 60 -5.97 1.90 6.94
N ILE A 61 -5.00 2.15 7.81
CA ILE A 61 -3.68 1.49 7.81
C ILE A 61 -3.76 -0.07 7.74
N PRO A 62 -4.59 -0.77 8.54
CA PRO A 62 -4.77 -2.23 8.45
C PRO A 62 -5.08 -2.73 7.03
N TRP A 63 -6.01 -2.06 6.35
CA TRP A 63 -6.44 -2.43 5.00
C TRP A 63 -5.39 -2.08 3.93
N GLN A 64 -4.66 -0.97 4.09
CA GLN A 64 -3.53 -0.64 3.21
C GLN A 64 -2.44 -1.71 3.30
N ILE A 65 -2.06 -2.14 4.50
CA ILE A 65 -1.08 -3.21 4.73
C ILE A 65 -1.55 -4.52 4.08
N ALA A 66 -2.80 -4.92 4.31
CA ALA A 66 -3.36 -6.14 3.75
C ALA A 66 -3.30 -6.17 2.22
N GLN A 67 -3.70 -5.08 1.57
CA GLN A 67 -3.66 -4.99 0.10
C GLN A 67 -2.24 -4.99 -0.46
N LYS A 68 -1.29 -4.30 0.20
CA LYS A 68 0.11 -4.28 -0.20
C LYS A 68 0.79 -5.64 -0.01
N LEU A 69 0.56 -6.31 1.12
CA LEU A 69 1.07 -7.65 1.37
C LEU A 69 0.54 -8.65 0.34
N HIS A 70 -0.75 -8.59 0.00
CA HIS A 70 -1.30 -9.43 -1.06
C HIS A 70 -0.66 -9.12 -2.41
N ALA A 71 -0.50 -7.85 -2.78
CA ALA A 71 0.03 -7.46 -4.09
C ALA A 71 1.52 -7.83 -4.25
N VAL A 72 2.34 -7.54 -3.24
CA VAL A 72 3.78 -7.82 -3.29
C VAL A 72 4.09 -9.32 -3.26
N THR A 73 3.20 -10.15 -2.71
CA THR A 73 3.39 -11.61 -2.65
C THR A 73 2.61 -12.38 -3.73
N ALA A 74 1.90 -11.68 -4.62
CA ALA A 74 1.16 -12.30 -5.70
C ALA A 74 2.10 -13.02 -6.68
N VAL A 75 1.75 -14.28 -6.98
CA VAL A 75 2.37 -15.04 -8.07
C VAL A 75 1.54 -14.79 -9.32
N LEU A 76 2.18 -14.20 -10.35
CA LEU A 76 1.52 -13.89 -11.60
C LEU A 76 1.90 -14.94 -12.66
N GLU A 77 0.92 -15.31 -13.47
CA GLU A 77 1.16 -16.18 -14.62
C GLU A 77 1.87 -15.40 -15.74
N GLU A 78 2.80 -16.08 -16.42
CA GLU A 78 3.47 -15.54 -17.60
C GLU A 78 2.43 -15.09 -18.66
N PRO A 79 2.69 -13.98 -19.38
CA PRO A 79 3.94 -13.20 -19.44
C PRO A 79 4.02 -12.08 -18.39
N LYS A 80 3.11 -12.03 -17.42
CA LYS A 80 3.13 -10.96 -16.41
C LYS A 80 4.17 -11.26 -15.35
N VAL A 81 4.91 -10.23 -14.96
CA VAL A 81 5.83 -10.27 -13.81
C VAL A 81 5.30 -9.36 -12.71
N ASN A 82 5.56 -9.74 -11.47
CA ASN A 82 5.17 -8.90 -10.34
C ASN A 82 6.18 -7.76 -10.21
N ASP A 83 5.75 -6.51 -10.40
CA ASP A 83 6.59 -5.30 -10.31
C ASP A 83 6.36 -4.51 -9.00
N ARG A 84 5.78 -5.15 -7.99
CA ARG A 84 5.33 -4.51 -6.74
C ARG A 84 6.44 -4.34 -5.70
N ALA A 85 7.72 -4.39 -6.08
CA ALA A 85 8.84 -4.25 -5.15
C ALA A 85 8.78 -2.95 -4.32
N HIS A 86 8.19 -1.87 -4.86
CA HIS A 86 7.96 -0.62 -4.14
C HIS A 86 7.07 -0.79 -2.89
N ASP A 87 6.16 -1.77 -2.88
CA ASP A 87 5.34 -2.05 -1.69
C ASP A 87 6.19 -2.50 -0.50
N LEU A 88 7.42 -3.00 -0.70
CA LEU A 88 8.33 -3.32 0.42
C LEU A 88 8.80 -2.05 1.14
N VAL A 89 8.94 -0.92 0.45
CA VAL A 89 9.21 0.39 1.08
C VAL A 89 7.98 0.84 1.84
N ASP A 90 6.82 0.82 1.17
CA ASP A 90 5.56 1.25 1.78
C ASP A 90 5.19 0.44 3.03
N LEU A 91 5.44 -0.87 3.02
CA LEU A 91 5.16 -1.73 4.17
C LEU A 91 6.07 -1.43 5.37
N GLN A 92 7.33 -1.03 5.15
CA GLN A 92 8.21 -0.58 6.24
C GLN A 92 7.74 0.77 6.81
N LEU A 93 7.30 1.69 5.94
CA LEU A 93 6.71 2.96 6.37
C LEU A 93 5.42 2.74 7.19
N LEU A 94 4.53 1.86 6.71
CA LEU A 94 3.29 1.52 7.40
C LEU A 94 3.54 0.77 8.71
N GLU A 95 4.54 -0.12 8.78
CA GLU A 95 4.95 -0.77 10.03
C GLU A 95 5.46 0.26 11.05
N GLY A 96 6.21 1.27 10.60
CA GLY A 96 6.66 2.38 11.44
C GLY A 96 5.52 3.21 12.06
N LEU A 97 4.35 3.25 11.43
CA LEU A 97 3.15 3.89 11.99
C LEU A 97 2.42 3.02 13.03
N LEU A 98 2.78 1.74 13.17
CA LEU A 98 2.12 0.76 14.03
C LEU A 98 2.99 0.29 15.22
N LEU A 99 4.09 0.97 15.54
CA LEU A 99 5.09 0.50 16.53
C LEU A 99 4.48 0.05 17.88
N ASP A 100 3.46 0.76 18.37
CA ASP A 100 2.76 0.45 19.63
C ASP A 100 1.29 0.01 19.44
N ALA A 101 0.86 -0.18 18.19
CA ALA A 101 -0.52 -0.50 17.86
C ALA A 101 -0.85 -1.98 18.06
N ASP A 102 -2.12 -2.28 18.36
CA ASP A 102 -2.64 -3.64 18.28
C ASP A 102 -2.63 -4.10 16.81
N LEU A 103 -2.00 -5.26 16.55
CA LEU A 103 -1.93 -5.84 15.21
C LEU A 103 -3.14 -6.71 14.86
N MET A 104 -4.08 -6.94 15.80
CA MET A 104 -5.29 -7.71 15.54
C MET A 104 -6.14 -7.17 14.37
N PRO A 105 -6.42 -5.85 14.27
CA PRO A 105 -7.12 -5.29 13.10
C PRO A 105 -6.38 -5.57 11.79
N THR A 106 -5.05 -5.44 11.79
CA THR A 106 -4.20 -5.74 10.63
C THR A 106 -4.27 -7.21 10.24
N ARG A 107 -4.24 -8.12 11.23
CA ARG A 107 -4.40 -9.57 11.01
C ARG A 107 -5.75 -9.89 10.39
N SER A 108 -6.83 -9.33 10.93
CA SER A 108 -8.18 -9.51 10.40
C SER A 108 -8.32 -8.99 8.97
N ALA A 109 -7.78 -7.81 8.67
CA ALA A 109 -7.78 -7.25 7.32
C ALA A 109 -6.97 -8.12 6.33
N CYS A 110 -5.81 -8.62 6.75
CA CYS A 110 -4.97 -9.51 5.93
C CYS A 110 -5.71 -10.80 5.57
N ILE A 111 -6.30 -11.49 6.56
CA ILE A 111 -7.09 -12.70 6.31
C ILE A 111 -8.24 -12.41 5.36
N ALA A 112 -8.99 -11.33 5.60
CA ALA A 112 -10.15 -10.97 4.78
C ALA A 112 -9.78 -10.65 3.32
N ILE A 113 -8.69 -9.90 3.06
CA ILE A 113 -8.22 -9.63 1.69
C ILE A 113 -7.77 -10.92 0.99
N PHE A 114 -6.98 -11.76 1.67
CA PHE A 114 -6.45 -12.99 1.09
C PHE A 114 -7.57 -13.99 0.77
N GLU A 115 -8.55 -14.14 1.66
CA GLU A 115 -9.75 -14.95 1.43
C GLU A 115 -10.61 -14.40 0.29
N ALA A 116 -10.85 -13.09 0.25
CA ALA A 116 -11.69 -12.47 -0.78
C ALA A 116 -11.08 -12.59 -2.19
N ARG A 117 -9.75 -12.50 -2.31
CA ARG A 117 -9.05 -12.61 -3.60
C ARG A 117 -8.79 -14.04 -4.02
N ALA A 118 -8.61 -14.95 -3.06
CA ALA A 118 -8.42 -16.39 -3.27
C ALA A 118 -7.32 -16.75 -4.31
N GLN A 119 -6.25 -15.96 -4.37
CA GLN A 119 -5.11 -16.20 -5.29
C GLN A 119 -4.00 -17.01 -4.63
N HIS A 120 -3.73 -16.76 -3.35
CA HIS A 120 -2.76 -17.48 -2.53
C HIS A 120 -3.11 -17.29 -1.03
N PRO A 121 -2.66 -18.18 -0.13
CA PRO A 121 -3.08 -18.15 1.27
C PRO A 121 -2.33 -17.14 2.14
N TRP A 122 -2.97 -16.74 3.23
CA TRP A 122 -2.32 -16.11 4.38
C TRP A 122 -1.79 -17.18 5.36
N PRO A 123 -0.63 -16.99 6.03
CA PRO A 123 0.34 -15.92 5.80
C PRO A 123 1.18 -16.16 4.54
N PRO A 124 1.48 -15.11 3.75
CA PRO A 124 2.29 -15.27 2.56
C PRO A 124 3.78 -15.41 2.88
N ARG A 125 4.52 -15.94 1.90
CA ARG A 125 5.98 -15.86 1.86
C ARG A 125 6.39 -14.68 1.00
N VAL A 126 7.26 -13.81 1.52
CA VAL A 126 7.87 -12.72 0.77
C VAL A 126 9.13 -13.26 0.07
N ALA A 127 9.15 -13.19 -1.25
CA ALA A 127 10.29 -13.61 -2.08
C ALA A 127 10.64 -12.51 -3.07
N THR A 128 11.93 -12.21 -3.21
CA THR A 128 12.43 -11.20 -4.14
C THR A 128 12.53 -11.78 -5.55
N LEU A 129 12.27 -10.94 -6.57
CA LEU A 129 12.44 -11.30 -7.97
C LEU A 129 13.68 -10.61 -8.56
N PRO A 130 14.33 -11.19 -9.60
CA PRO A 130 15.60 -10.68 -10.11
C PRO A 130 15.61 -9.20 -10.53
N HIS A 131 14.47 -8.66 -11.00
CA HIS A 131 14.35 -7.27 -11.45
C HIS A 131 13.95 -6.28 -10.35
N TRP A 132 13.58 -6.76 -9.17
CA TRP A 132 13.15 -5.91 -8.05
C TRP A 132 14.21 -4.97 -7.47
N PRO A 133 15.53 -5.29 -7.43
CA PRO A 133 16.51 -4.37 -6.86
C PRO A 133 16.44 -2.95 -7.44
N LEU A 134 16.20 -2.83 -8.74
CA LEU A 134 16.08 -1.52 -9.41
C LEU A 134 14.79 -0.78 -9.00
N ILE A 135 13.66 -1.49 -8.95
CA ILE A 135 12.37 -0.90 -8.55
C ILE A 135 12.41 -0.45 -7.09
N TYR A 136 13.00 -1.28 -6.21
CA TYR A 136 13.13 -0.98 -4.78
C TYR A 136 14.06 0.22 -4.53
N ALA A 137 15.20 0.28 -5.22
CA ALA A 137 16.13 1.40 -5.11
C ALA A 137 15.48 2.72 -5.52
N GLY A 138 14.72 2.73 -6.63
CA GLY A 138 13.97 3.92 -7.05
C GLY A 138 12.89 4.34 -6.05
N ALA A 139 12.22 3.39 -5.40
CA ALA A 139 11.22 3.68 -4.37
C ALA A 139 11.83 4.22 -3.06
N LEU A 140 13.13 3.99 -2.81
CA LEU A 140 13.83 4.53 -1.65
C LEU A 140 14.33 5.98 -1.85
N GLU A 141 14.36 6.49 -3.08
CA GLU A 141 14.89 7.83 -3.37
C GLU A 141 14.18 8.90 -2.52
N GLY A 142 14.97 9.73 -1.83
CA GLY A 142 14.47 10.80 -0.95
C GLY A 142 14.07 10.35 0.46
N LEU A 143 14.20 9.06 0.78
CA LEU A 143 13.91 8.50 2.11
C LEU A 143 15.16 8.21 2.95
N ASP A 144 16.33 8.73 2.55
CA ASP A 144 17.64 8.48 3.20
C ASP A 144 17.70 8.88 4.69
N HIS A 145 16.78 9.74 5.12
CA HIS A 145 16.65 10.21 6.50
C HIS A 145 15.86 9.24 7.40
N LEU A 146 15.25 8.20 6.82
CA LEU A 146 14.50 7.17 7.54
C LEU A 146 15.34 5.90 7.65
N GLU A 147 15.17 5.16 8.76
CA GLU A 147 15.87 3.89 9.00
C GLU A 147 15.21 2.71 8.27
N LEU A 148 15.18 2.77 6.93
CA LEU A 148 14.64 1.71 6.07
C LEU A 148 15.74 0.72 5.64
N ALA A 149 15.34 -0.50 5.29
CA ALA A 149 16.25 -1.50 4.76
C ALA A 149 16.90 -1.01 3.45
N ARG A 150 18.22 -1.07 3.34
CA ARG A 150 18.96 -0.52 2.18
C ARG A 150 18.91 -1.39 0.92
N THR A 151 18.55 -2.66 1.06
CA THR A 151 18.48 -3.61 -0.05
C THR A 151 17.12 -4.29 -0.09
N VAL A 152 16.72 -4.72 -1.28
CA VAL A 152 15.44 -5.41 -1.47
C VAL A 152 15.35 -6.71 -0.66
N ASP A 153 16.46 -7.45 -0.51
CA ASP A 153 16.48 -8.69 0.27
C ASP A 153 16.35 -8.41 1.77
N ALA A 154 17.00 -7.36 2.28
CA ALA A 154 16.84 -6.93 3.66
C ALA A 154 15.40 -6.45 3.93
N ALA A 155 14.80 -5.76 2.97
CA ALA A 155 13.40 -5.31 3.04
C ALA A 155 12.44 -6.50 3.04
N ALA A 156 12.64 -7.48 2.16
CA ALA A 156 11.85 -8.71 2.13
C ALA A 156 11.93 -9.48 3.46
N GLN A 157 13.12 -9.55 4.07
CA GLN A 157 13.28 -10.15 5.40
C GLN A 157 12.58 -9.35 6.50
N ALA A 158 12.64 -8.01 6.45
CA ALA A 158 11.92 -7.15 7.39
C ALA A 158 10.41 -7.35 7.28
N VAL A 159 9.85 -7.28 6.07
CA VAL A 159 8.44 -7.52 5.81
C VAL A 159 8.03 -8.94 6.18
N GLN A 160 8.88 -9.95 5.96
CA GLN A 160 8.58 -11.32 6.39
C GLN A 160 8.49 -11.44 7.93
N ARG A 161 9.34 -10.73 8.68
CA ARG A 161 9.22 -10.65 10.15
C ARG A 161 7.93 -9.93 10.55
N PHE A 162 7.56 -8.87 9.82
CA PHE A 162 6.31 -8.16 10.07
C PHE A 162 5.09 -9.06 9.85
N VAL A 163 5.04 -9.81 8.74
CA VAL A 163 4.01 -10.83 8.49
C VAL A 163 3.90 -11.81 9.65
N ALA A 164 5.03 -12.32 10.15
CA ALA A 164 5.03 -13.26 11.28
C ALA A 164 4.50 -12.62 12.60
N ARG A 165 4.75 -11.33 12.83
CA ARG A 165 4.20 -10.59 13.98
C ARG A 165 2.68 -10.40 13.85
N ILE A 166 2.21 -10.02 12.66
CA ILE A 166 0.77 -9.86 12.37
C ILE A 166 0.05 -11.19 12.57
N ASP A 167 0.59 -12.28 12.03
CA ASP A 167 -0.05 -13.60 12.09
C ASP A 167 -0.20 -14.13 13.53
N ARG A 168 0.78 -13.83 14.39
CA ARG A 168 0.77 -14.19 15.82
C ARG A 168 -0.11 -13.28 16.68
N ALA A 169 -0.67 -12.21 16.14
CA ALA A 169 -1.56 -11.33 16.90
C ALA A 169 -2.79 -12.13 17.38
N THR A 170 -3.07 -12.02 18.67
CA THR A 170 -4.20 -12.69 19.34
C THR A 170 -5.02 -11.65 20.10
N LYS A 171 -6.31 -11.94 20.30
CA LYS A 171 -7.15 -11.12 21.19
C LYS A 171 -6.52 -11.14 22.59
N ARG A 172 -6.23 -9.96 23.14
CA ARG A 172 -5.90 -9.82 24.56
C ARG A 172 -7.07 -10.23 25.44
#